data_AF-A0A1G6XYF9-F1
#
_entry.id   AF-A0A1G6XYF9-F1
#
_cell.length_a   1.000
_cell.length_b   1.000
_cell.length_c   1.000
_cell.angle_alpha   90.00
_cell.angle_beta   90.00
_cell.angle_gamma   90.00
#
_symmetry.space_group_name_H-M   'P 1'
#
loop_
_entity.id
_entity.type
_entity.pdbx_description
1 polymer ?
#
loop_
_entity_poly.entity_id
_entity_poly.type
_entity_poly.pdbx_seq_one_letter_code
_entity_poly.pdbx_strand_id
1 'polypeptide(L)'
;MSMDKDFSITPAEVVGGSEQADAASQLADLPAGAPILVSACLLGQPCRYDGRAKTYPGVQALARRYVLYPICPEVAGGLSTPRPPAERQGEAVRTADGQDLTAAYRQGAACAVAMAAAHHIRLAILKAKSPSCGSGQIYDGSFSRSLIPGQGVAAEALQAAGVLVLSEQDLPMAGPDPSDKD
;
A
#
# COMPACT_ATOMS: atom_id res chain seq x y z
N MET A 1 -28.11 -42.99 9.54
CA MET A 1 -28.00 -41.52 9.52
C MET A 1 -26.61 -41.17 10.03
N SER A 2 -25.61 -41.24 9.15
CA SER A 2 -24.26 -40.75 9.44
C SER A 2 -24.04 -39.55 8.56
N MET A 3 -23.79 -38.41 9.17
CA MET A 3 -23.35 -37.19 8.52
C MET A 3 -22.12 -36.71 9.29
N ASP A 4 -21.01 -37.41 9.05
CA ASP A 4 -19.69 -36.85 9.28
C ASP A 4 -19.28 -36.19 7.96
N LYS A 5 -19.12 -34.88 7.97
CA LYS A 5 -18.39 -34.15 6.93
C LYS A 5 -17.50 -33.12 7.60
N ASP A 6 -16.33 -33.59 7.99
CA ASP A 6 -15.16 -32.77 8.24
C ASP A 6 -14.85 -31.93 7.00
N PHE A 7 -14.90 -30.61 7.15
CA PHE A 7 -14.44 -29.68 6.14
C PHE A 7 -12.96 -29.38 6.41
N SER A 8 -12.10 -30.30 5.98
CA SER A 8 -10.65 -30.10 6.05
C SER A 8 -10.20 -29.22 4.88
N ILE A 9 -9.83 -27.97 5.17
CA ILE A 9 -9.17 -27.07 4.21
C ILE A 9 -7.67 -27.37 4.24
N THR A 10 -7.11 -27.80 3.11
CA THR A 10 -5.67 -27.94 2.91
C THR A 10 -5.02 -26.59 2.57
N PRO A 11 -3.79 -26.31 3.03
CA PRO A 11 -3.10 -25.05 2.73
C PRO A 11 -2.62 -25.01 1.28
N ALA A 12 -2.85 -23.87 0.62
CA ALA A 12 -2.41 -23.61 -0.75
C ALA A 12 -0.88 -23.44 -0.80
N GLU A 13 -0.26 -24.16 -1.74
CA GLU A 13 1.15 -24.11 -2.08
C GLU A 13 1.49 -22.83 -2.87
N VAL A 14 2.70 -22.33 -2.65
CA VAL A 14 3.30 -21.14 -3.24
C VAL A 14 3.62 -21.37 -4.72
N VAL A 15 3.11 -20.51 -5.62
CA VAL A 15 3.58 -20.44 -7.02
C VAL A 15 3.77 -18.97 -7.42
N GLY A 16 5.04 -18.57 -7.51
CA GLY A 16 5.43 -17.31 -8.13
C GLY A 16 5.32 -17.38 -9.65
N GLY A 17 4.71 -16.34 -10.25
CA GLY A 17 4.60 -16.16 -11.71
C GLY A 17 3.23 -15.69 -12.21
N SER A 18 2.19 -15.65 -11.37
CA SER A 18 0.78 -15.36 -11.74
C SER A 18 0.18 -14.09 -11.11
N GLU A 19 0.86 -13.45 -10.16
CA GLU A 19 0.29 -12.39 -9.31
C GLU A 19 -0.14 -11.12 -10.08
N GLN A 20 0.54 -10.77 -11.19
CA GLN A 20 0.20 -9.54 -11.96
C GLN A 20 -1.05 -9.70 -12.83
N ALA A 21 -1.29 -10.88 -13.39
CA ALA A 21 -2.53 -11.16 -14.13
C ALA A 21 -3.74 -11.20 -13.19
N ASP A 22 -3.51 -11.65 -11.95
CA ASP A 22 -4.50 -11.69 -10.88
C ASP A 22 -4.90 -10.27 -10.43
N ALA A 23 -3.93 -9.38 -10.17
CA ALA A 23 -4.17 -8.00 -9.75
C ALA A 23 -5.05 -7.17 -10.72
N ALA A 24 -4.77 -7.25 -12.03
CA ALA A 24 -5.56 -6.55 -13.04
C ALA A 24 -6.98 -7.12 -13.17
N SER A 25 -7.14 -8.44 -13.01
CA SER A 25 -8.45 -9.10 -13.01
C SER A 25 -9.28 -8.73 -11.76
N GLN A 26 -8.65 -8.71 -10.58
CA GLN A 26 -9.29 -8.33 -9.32
C GLN A 26 -9.79 -6.88 -9.31
N LEU A 27 -9.07 -5.96 -9.97
CA LEU A 27 -9.54 -4.59 -10.18
C LEU A 27 -10.71 -4.54 -11.18
N ALA A 28 -10.65 -5.31 -12.27
CA ALA A 28 -11.69 -5.34 -13.31
C ALA A 28 -13.03 -5.90 -12.79
N ASP A 29 -12.97 -6.82 -11.84
CA ASP A 29 -14.14 -7.46 -11.22
C ASP A 29 -14.90 -6.53 -10.26
N LEU A 30 -14.30 -5.40 -9.84
CA LEU A 30 -14.98 -4.43 -9.00
C LEU A 30 -16.07 -3.67 -9.78
N PRO A 31 -17.26 -3.49 -9.18
CA PRO A 31 -18.33 -2.72 -9.81
C PRO A 31 -17.91 -1.24 -9.97
N ALA A 32 -18.49 -0.56 -10.96
CA ALA A 32 -18.35 0.88 -11.08
C ALA A 32 -18.87 1.56 -9.79
N GLY A 33 -18.14 2.57 -9.33
CA GLY A 33 -18.41 3.24 -8.05
C GLY A 33 -17.88 2.52 -6.82
N ALA A 34 -17.23 1.35 -6.96
CA ALA A 34 -16.59 0.69 -5.82
C ALA A 34 -15.54 1.62 -5.15
N PRO A 35 -15.45 1.61 -3.82
CA PRO A 35 -14.52 2.46 -3.09
C PRO A 35 -13.12 1.81 -3.05
N ILE A 36 -12.10 2.61 -3.36
CA ILE A 36 -10.69 2.18 -3.39
C ILE A 36 -9.88 3.14 -2.51
N LEU A 37 -9.10 2.60 -1.58
CA LEU A 37 -8.15 3.39 -0.78
C LEU A 37 -6.91 3.65 -1.63
N VAL A 38 -6.42 4.88 -1.69
CA VAL A 38 -5.29 5.24 -2.54
C VAL A 38 -4.28 6.07 -1.78
N SER A 39 -2.98 5.76 -1.93
CA SER A 39 -1.93 6.63 -1.42
C SER A 39 -2.08 8.05 -1.98
N ALA A 40 -2.29 9.04 -1.11
CA ALA A 40 -2.64 10.41 -1.50
C ALA A 40 -1.59 11.08 -2.41
N CYS A 41 -0.32 10.70 -2.27
CA CYS A 41 0.76 11.19 -3.14
C CYS A 41 0.60 10.76 -4.60
N LEU A 42 -0.05 9.61 -4.87
CA LEU A 42 -0.38 9.12 -6.21
C LEU A 42 -1.51 9.94 -6.85
N LEU A 43 -2.32 10.61 -6.03
CA LEU A 43 -3.42 11.49 -6.44
C LEU A 43 -3.00 12.97 -6.53
N GLY A 44 -1.71 13.27 -6.36
CA GLY A 44 -1.19 14.64 -6.51
C GLY A 44 -1.10 15.43 -5.21
N GLN A 45 -1.44 14.85 -4.05
CA GLN A 45 -1.28 15.53 -2.78
C GLN A 45 0.22 15.60 -2.41
N PRO A 46 0.77 16.79 -2.08
CA PRO A 46 2.19 16.97 -1.77
C PRO A 46 2.49 16.52 -0.32
N CYS A 47 2.33 15.22 -0.04
CA CYS A 47 2.42 14.64 1.30
C CYS A 47 3.60 13.67 1.49
N ARG A 48 4.49 13.52 0.49
CA ARG A 48 5.73 12.73 0.66
C ARG A 48 6.66 13.40 1.68
N TYR A 49 7.66 12.64 2.14
CA TYR A 49 8.67 13.15 3.06
C TYR A 49 9.39 14.42 2.55
N ASP A 50 9.57 14.55 1.24
CA ASP A 50 10.20 15.69 0.56
C ASP A 50 9.22 16.84 0.22
N GLY A 51 7.97 16.75 0.67
CA GLY A 51 6.93 17.75 0.36
C GLY A 51 6.41 17.71 -1.07
N ARG A 52 6.70 16.65 -1.84
CA ARG A 52 6.22 16.49 -3.21
C ARG A 52 5.10 15.48 -3.32
N ALA A 53 4.43 15.48 -4.47
CA ALA A 53 3.57 14.38 -4.89
C ALA A 53 4.35 13.40 -5.78
N LYS A 54 3.79 12.22 -6.03
CA LYS A 54 4.31 11.28 -7.03
C LYS A 54 3.12 10.67 -7.77
N THR A 55 2.51 11.46 -8.65
CA THR A 55 1.34 11.03 -9.42
C THR A 55 1.64 9.85 -10.32
N TYR A 56 0.65 8.99 -10.53
CA TYR A 56 0.75 7.86 -11.45
C TYR A 56 -0.44 7.86 -12.42
N PRO A 57 -0.23 7.88 -13.76
CA PRO A 57 -1.32 7.96 -14.73
C PRO A 57 -2.36 6.84 -14.58
N GLY A 58 -1.92 5.61 -14.31
CA GLY A 58 -2.83 4.48 -14.07
C GLY A 58 -3.78 4.72 -12.90
N VAL A 59 -3.31 5.36 -11.83
CA VAL A 59 -4.11 5.70 -10.65
C VAL A 59 -5.11 6.81 -10.98
N GLN A 60 -4.69 7.83 -11.73
CA GLN A 60 -5.59 8.91 -12.16
C GLN A 60 -6.73 8.40 -13.04
N ALA A 61 -6.47 7.38 -13.87
CA ALA A 61 -7.49 6.76 -14.71
C ALA A 61 -8.58 6.05 -13.89
N LEU A 62 -8.27 5.52 -12.70
CA LEU A 62 -9.24 4.85 -11.82
C LEU A 62 -10.39 5.77 -11.40
N ALA A 63 -10.15 7.07 -11.27
CA ALA A 63 -11.16 8.05 -10.87
C ALA A 63 -12.34 8.16 -11.85
N ARG A 64 -12.19 7.64 -13.08
CA ARG A 64 -13.27 7.60 -14.08
C ARG A 64 -14.32 6.54 -13.78
N ARG A 65 -13.97 5.52 -12.99
CA ARG A 65 -14.82 4.33 -12.74
C ARG A 65 -15.07 4.08 -11.26
N TYR A 66 -14.16 4.44 -10.38
CA TYR A 66 -14.19 4.11 -8.95
C TYR A 66 -14.20 5.35 -8.07
N VAL A 67 -14.62 5.19 -6.82
CA VAL A 67 -14.54 6.26 -5.80
C VAL A 67 -13.21 6.12 -5.07
N LEU A 68 -12.33 7.12 -5.21
CA LEU A 68 -10.99 7.07 -4.63
C LEU A 68 -10.95 7.79 -3.27
N TYR A 69 -10.50 7.08 -2.25
CA TYR A 69 -10.31 7.58 -0.89
C TYR A 69 -8.82 7.84 -0.65
N PRO A 70 -8.37 9.10 -0.65
CA PRO A 70 -6.96 9.43 -0.46
C PRO A 70 -6.54 9.23 0.99
N ILE A 71 -5.37 8.61 1.20
CA ILE A 71 -4.72 8.56 2.51
C ILE A 71 -3.21 8.68 2.40
N CYS A 72 -2.61 9.44 3.32
CA CYS A 72 -1.19 9.35 3.63
C CYS A 72 -1.06 8.85 5.07
N PRO A 73 -0.72 7.56 5.30
CA PRO A 73 -0.70 7.03 6.66
C PRO A 73 0.30 7.77 7.54
N GLU A 74 1.45 8.17 6.99
CA GLU A 74 2.47 8.96 7.71
C GLU A 74 1.90 10.28 8.26
N VAL A 75 1.13 11.03 7.45
CA VAL A 75 0.48 12.28 7.89
C VAL A 75 -0.71 12.01 8.82
N ALA A 76 -1.51 10.98 8.54
CA ALA A 76 -2.61 10.56 9.41
C ALA A 76 -2.11 10.06 10.78
N GLY A 77 -0.87 9.60 10.84
CA GLY A 77 -0.13 9.23 12.05
C GLY A 77 0.49 10.40 12.80
N GLY A 78 0.36 11.63 12.28
CA GLY A 78 0.83 12.86 12.92
C GLY A 78 2.21 13.37 12.46
N LEU A 79 2.82 12.77 11.45
CA LEU A 79 4.10 13.27 10.92
C LEU A 79 3.90 14.53 10.06
N SER A 80 4.87 15.44 10.14
CA SER A 80 4.89 16.66 9.34
C SER A 80 5.15 16.39 7.85
N THR A 81 4.93 17.41 7.03
CA THR A 81 5.42 17.46 5.65
C THR A 81 6.13 18.81 5.44
N PRO A 82 7.43 18.84 5.09
CA PRO A 82 8.34 17.70 4.92
C PRO A 82 8.67 17.00 6.27
N ARG A 83 9.33 15.85 6.17
CA ARG A 83 9.85 15.05 7.29
C ARG A 83 11.10 14.28 6.86
N PRO A 84 11.98 13.87 7.79
CA PRO A 84 13.12 13.03 7.46
C PRO A 84 12.68 11.71 6.79
N PRO A 85 13.47 11.17 5.84
CA PRO A 85 13.28 9.82 5.35
C PRO A 85 13.36 8.81 6.50
N ALA A 86 12.55 7.76 6.41
CA ALA A 86 12.57 6.67 7.37
C ALA A 86 12.55 5.33 6.63
N GLU A 87 13.10 4.30 7.27
CA GLU A 87 13.08 2.92 6.78
C GLU A 87 12.62 1.98 7.90
N ARG A 88 12.02 0.86 7.50
CA ARG A 88 11.57 -0.16 8.44
C ARG A 88 12.75 -1.04 8.83
N GLN A 89 12.89 -1.33 10.12
CA GLN A 89 13.92 -2.20 10.71
C GLN A 89 13.21 -3.22 11.61
N GLY A 90 12.78 -4.34 11.03
CA GLY A 90 11.88 -5.28 11.71
C GLY A 90 10.57 -4.58 12.09
N GLU A 91 10.24 -4.53 13.37
CA GLU A 91 9.01 -3.89 13.86
C GLU A 91 9.13 -2.37 14.06
N ALA A 92 10.34 -1.83 13.97
CA ALA A 92 10.58 -0.40 14.14
C ALA A 92 10.56 0.33 12.80
N VAL A 93 10.22 1.61 12.81
CA VAL A 93 10.44 2.53 11.70
C VAL A 93 11.29 3.68 12.20
N ARG A 94 12.45 3.88 11.60
CA ARG A 94 13.44 4.84 12.09
C ARG A 94 13.96 5.73 10.98
N THR A 95 14.41 6.92 11.35
CA THR A 95 15.18 7.82 10.49
C THR A 95 16.67 7.43 10.49
N ALA A 96 17.46 7.99 9.57
CA ALA A 96 18.89 7.68 9.45
C ALA A 96 19.71 8.12 10.67
N ASP A 97 19.26 9.16 11.38
CA ASP A 97 19.84 9.64 12.64
C ASP A 97 19.31 8.88 13.87
N GLY A 98 18.46 7.86 13.68
CA GLY A 98 18.03 6.95 14.73
C GLY A 98 16.78 7.37 15.49
N GLN A 99 16.07 8.42 15.05
CA GLN A 99 14.79 8.79 15.63
C GLN A 99 13.76 7.67 15.38
N ASP A 100 13.11 7.21 16.43
CA ASP A 100 12.07 6.19 16.35
C ASP A 100 10.71 6.84 16.02
N LEU A 101 10.14 6.48 14.86
CA LEU A 101 8.86 6.97 14.36
C LEU A 101 7.77 5.89 14.39
N THR A 102 8.04 4.73 15.01
CA THR A 102 7.18 3.55 14.97
C THR A 102 5.75 3.84 15.41
N ALA A 103 5.58 4.63 16.47
CA ALA A 103 4.25 5.00 16.98
C ALA A 103 3.41 5.74 15.94
N ALA A 104 4.00 6.70 15.23
CA ALA A 104 3.31 7.47 14.19
C ALA A 104 2.93 6.58 12.99
N TYR A 105 3.83 5.70 12.55
CA TYR A 105 3.54 4.75 11.47
C TYR A 105 2.44 3.76 11.82
N ARG A 106 2.43 3.22 13.06
CA ARG A 106 1.37 2.33 13.55
C ARG A 106 0.03 3.05 13.67
N GLN A 107 0.03 4.30 14.17
CA GLN A 107 -1.17 5.13 14.22
C GLN A 107 -1.72 5.39 12.81
N GLY A 108 -0.85 5.73 11.87
CA GLY A 108 -1.20 5.91 10.46
C GLY A 108 -1.83 4.68 9.84
N ALA A 109 -1.26 3.50 10.10
CA ALA A 109 -1.79 2.22 9.66
C ALA A 109 -3.18 1.95 10.25
N ALA A 110 -3.39 2.21 11.55
CA ALA A 110 -4.70 2.10 12.19
C ALA A 110 -5.73 3.05 11.56
N CYS A 111 -5.35 4.29 11.25
CA CYS A 111 -6.21 5.23 10.52
C CYS A 111 -6.58 4.71 9.12
N ALA A 112 -5.64 4.06 8.41
CA ALA A 112 -5.90 3.46 7.10
C ALA A 112 -6.91 2.31 7.18
N VAL A 113 -6.73 1.41 8.14
CA VAL A 113 -7.67 0.29 8.38
C VAL A 113 -9.04 0.83 8.79
N ALA A 114 -9.11 1.84 9.65
CA ALA A 114 -10.37 2.46 10.05
C ALA A 114 -11.10 3.10 8.86
N MET A 115 -10.38 3.81 7.99
CA MET A 115 -10.95 4.38 6.75
C MET A 115 -11.47 3.27 5.83
N ALA A 116 -10.70 2.19 5.66
CA ALA A 116 -11.12 1.07 4.84
C ALA A 116 -12.40 0.40 5.38
N ALA A 117 -12.47 0.17 6.69
CA ALA A 117 -13.64 -0.40 7.34
C ALA A 117 -14.87 0.51 7.22
N ALA A 118 -14.71 1.82 7.49
CA ALA A 118 -15.80 2.80 7.46
C ALA A 118 -16.45 2.96 6.07
N HIS A 119 -15.67 2.73 5.01
CA HIS A 119 -16.13 2.86 3.63
C HIS A 119 -16.28 1.52 2.90
N HIS A 120 -16.21 0.40 3.62
CA HIS A 120 -16.30 -0.96 3.04
C HIS A 120 -15.31 -1.21 1.89
N ILE A 121 -14.11 -0.63 1.99
CA ILE A 121 -13.06 -0.75 0.98
C ILE A 121 -12.45 -2.14 1.06
N ARG A 122 -12.34 -2.80 -0.10
CA ARG A 122 -11.74 -4.14 -0.24
C ARG A 122 -10.45 -4.15 -1.05
N LEU A 123 -10.09 -3.02 -1.66
CA LEU A 123 -8.88 -2.83 -2.45
C LEU A 123 -8.18 -1.51 -2.08
N ALA A 124 -6.86 -1.56 -1.94
CA ALA A 124 -6.00 -0.40 -1.78
C ALA A 124 -4.91 -0.36 -2.85
N ILE A 125 -4.68 0.81 -3.45
CA ILE A 125 -3.56 1.10 -4.33
C ILE A 125 -2.55 1.99 -3.60
N LEU A 126 -1.42 1.42 -3.21
CA LEU A 126 -0.44 2.06 -2.35
C LEU A 126 0.87 2.36 -3.07
N LYS A 127 1.57 3.40 -2.60
CA LYS A 127 2.87 3.80 -3.16
C LYS A 127 3.94 2.74 -2.87
N ALA A 128 4.52 2.16 -3.92
CA ALA A 128 5.59 1.16 -3.84
C ALA A 128 6.82 1.65 -3.03
N LYS A 129 7.55 0.71 -2.42
CA LYS A 129 8.84 0.89 -1.71
C LYS A 129 8.80 1.67 -0.39
N SER A 130 7.70 2.34 -0.06
CA SER A 130 7.58 3.16 1.17
C SER A 130 7.59 2.29 2.44
N PRO A 131 8.21 2.74 3.56
CA PRO A 131 8.11 2.07 4.86
C PRO A 131 6.68 1.98 5.40
N SER A 132 5.76 2.82 4.91
CA SER A 132 4.33 2.75 5.25
C SER A 132 3.54 1.99 4.18
N CYS A 133 3.70 2.37 2.92
CA CYS A 133 2.79 2.01 1.83
C CYS A 133 3.33 0.93 0.90
N GLY A 134 4.63 0.61 0.95
CA GLY A 134 5.25 -0.34 0.05
C GLY A 134 4.59 -1.71 0.16
N SER A 135 4.18 -2.27 -0.98
CA SER A 135 3.70 -3.64 -1.07
C SER A 135 4.69 -4.50 -1.84
N GLY A 136 5.03 -5.67 -1.28
CA GLY A 136 5.96 -6.63 -1.88
C GLY A 136 7.45 -6.27 -1.77
N GLN A 137 7.82 -4.98 -1.82
CA GLN A 137 9.20 -4.50 -1.61
C GLN A 137 9.25 -3.23 -0.75
N ILE A 138 10.28 -3.15 0.09
CA ILE A 138 10.65 -1.98 0.91
C ILE A 138 12.18 -1.81 0.93
N TYR A 139 12.66 -0.64 1.35
CA TYR A 139 14.08 -0.45 1.62
C TYR A 139 14.54 -1.31 2.81
N ASP A 140 15.81 -1.72 2.78
CA ASP A 140 16.39 -2.72 3.69
C ASP A 140 16.62 -2.26 5.13
N GLY A 141 16.40 -0.99 5.44
CA GLY A 141 16.58 -0.43 6.78
C GLY A 141 18.00 0.09 7.04
N SER A 142 18.92 -0.05 6.09
CA SER A 142 20.32 0.41 6.23
C SER A 142 20.56 1.79 5.62
N PHE A 143 19.57 2.40 4.95
CA PHE A 143 19.71 3.64 4.19
C PHE A 143 20.70 3.54 3.02
N SER A 144 20.97 2.32 2.54
CA SER A 144 21.81 2.02 1.37
C SER A 144 21.08 2.18 0.03
N ARG A 145 19.76 2.39 0.07
CA ARG A 145 18.81 2.32 -1.07
C ARG A 145 18.62 0.91 -1.65
N SER A 146 19.12 -0.13 -0.99
CA SER A 146 18.81 -1.50 -1.37
C SER A 146 17.38 -1.87 -1.02
N LEU A 147 16.72 -2.61 -1.90
CA LEU A 147 15.36 -3.10 -1.73
C LEU A 147 15.38 -4.57 -1.34
N ILE A 148 14.47 -4.95 -0.44
CA ILE A 148 14.24 -6.33 -0.02
C ILE A 148 12.75 -6.65 -0.14
N PRO A 149 12.38 -7.95 -0.27
CA PRO A 149 10.99 -8.36 -0.11
C PRO A 149 10.46 -7.94 1.25
N GLY A 150 9.27 -7.32 1.28
CA GLY A 150 8.66 -6.87 2.52
C GLY A 150 7.45 -5.97 2.31
N GLN A 151 6.79 -5.65 3.42
CA GLN A 151 5.58 -4.81 3.46
C GLN A 151 5.85 -3.56 4.29
N GLY A 152 5.28 -2.44 3.89
CA GLY A 152 5.18 -1.25 4.73
C GLY A 152 4.14 -1.45 5.84
N VAL A 153 4.24 -0.66 6.92
CA VAL A 153 3.40 -0.85 8.13
C VAL A 153 1.90 -0.75 7.83
N ALA A 154 1.48 0.18 6.95
CA ALA A 154 0.08 0.32 6.58
C ALA A 154 -0.37 -0.75 5.57
N ALA A 155 0.50 -1.12 4.63
CA ALA A 155 0.23 -2.22 3.69
C ALA A 155 -0.03 -3.53 4.44
N GLU A 156 0.85 -3.88 5.38
CA GLU A 156 0.71 -5.07 6.24
C GLU A 156 -0.59 -5.05 7.05
N ALA A 157 -0.91 -3.92 7.70
CA ALA A 157 -2.14 -3.79 8.49
C ALA A 157 -3.42 -3.90 7.65
N LEU A 158 -3.43 -3.34 6.44
CA LEU A 158 -4.56 -3.43 5.50
C LEU A 158 -4.75 -4.87 5.01
N GLN A 159 -3.67 -5.57 4.65
CA GLN A 159 -3.71 -6.98 4.27
C GLN A 159 -4.26 -7.85 5.41
N ALA A 160 -3.78 -7.63 6.64
CA ALA A 160 -4.28 -8.32 7.83
C ALA A 160 -5.78 -8.06 8.08
N ALA A 161 -6.30 -6.91 7.65
CA ALA A 161 -7.72 -6.56 7.71
C ALA A 161 -8.56 -7.11 6.54
N GLY A 162 -7.97 -7.91 5.64
CA GLY A 162 -8.66 -8.50 4.49
C GLY A 162 -8.86 -7.53 3.32
N VAL A 163 -8.07 -6.46 3.26
CA VAL A 163 -7.98 -5.55 2.11
C VAL A 163 -6.91 -6.06 1.17
N LEU A 164 -7.26 -6.25 -0.10
CA LEU A 164 -6.30 -6.51 -1.15
C LEU A 164 -5.42 -5.26 -1.34
N VAL A 165 -4.09 -5.42 -1.30
CA VAL A 165 -3.14 -4.31 -1.47
C VAL A 165 -2.33 -4.52 -2.73
N LEU A 166 -2.45 -3.57 -3.66
CA LEU A 166 -1.66 -3.49 -4.87
C LEU A 166 -0.81 -2.22 -4.85
N SER A 167 0.26 -2.23 -5.63
CA SER A 167 1.08 -1.04 -5.88
C SER A 167 0.59 -0.28 -7.11
N GLU A 168 1.08 0.95 -7.31
CA GLU A 168 0.85 1.64 -8.57
C GLU A 168 1.44 0.88 -9.77
N GLN A 169 2.45 0.03 -9.57
CA GLN A 169 3.16 -0.70 -10.63
C GLN A 169 2.36 -1.89 -11.17
N ASP A 170 1.32 -2.32 -10.45
CA ASP A 170 0.39 -3.37 -10.89
C ASP A 170 -0.68 -2.83 -11.85
N LEU A 171 -0.75 -1.52 -12.02
CA LEU A 171 -1.69 -0.89 -12.94
C LEU A 171 -1.08 -0.72 -14.33
N PRO A 172 -1.87 -0.92 -15.41
CA PRO A 172 -1.40 -0.64 -16.75
C PRO A 172 -1.05 0.84 -16.89
N MET A 173 0.16 1.08 -17.38
CA MET A 173 0.62 2.42 -17.68
C MET A 173 -0.05 2.96 -18.94
N ALA A 174 -0.53 4.21 -18.90
CA ALA A 174 -0.96 4.95 -20.08
C ALA A 174 0.21 5.61 -20.85
N GLY A 175 1.42 5.02 -20.81
CA GLY A 175 2.67 5.57 -21.38
C GLY A 175 3.91 5.26 -20.52
N PRO A 176 5.15 5.57 -20.92
CA PRO A 176 6.34 5.27 -20.10
C PRO A 176 6.28 5.99 -18.73
N ASP A 177 6.70 5.30 -17.65
CA ASP A 177 6.78 5.87 -16.30
C ASP A 177 7.96 6.85 -16.23
N PRO A 178 7.73 8.17 -16.09
CA PRO A 178 8.82 9.14 -16.00
C PRO A 178 9.54 9.10 -14.64
N SER A 179 9.08 8.28 -13.68
CA SER A 179 9.46 8.32 -12.27
C SER A 179 10.48 7.27 -11.81
N ASP A 180 11.05 6.51 -12.76
CA ASP A 180 12.11 5.50 -12.55
C ASP A 180 13.53 6.09 -12.49
N LYS A 181 13.66 7.40 -12.26
CA LYS A 181 14.95 8.14 -12.25
C LYS A 181 15.46 8.59 -10.87
N ASP A 182 14.86 8.14 -9.77
CA ASP A 182 15.28 8.51 -8.40
C ASP A 182 15.78 7.32 -7.57
#